data_AF-A0A2C1YYP3-F1
#
_entry.id   AF-A0A2C1YYP3-F1
#
_cell.length_a   1.000
_cell.length_b   1.000
_cell.length_c   1.000
_cell.angle_alpha   90.00
_cell.angle_beta   90.00
_cell.angle_gamma   90.00
#
_symmetry.space_group_name_H-M   'P 1'
#
loop_
_entity.id
_entity.type
_entity.pdbx_description
1 polymer ?
#
loop_
_entity_poly.entity_id
_entity_poly.type
_entity_poly.pdbx_seq_one_letter_code
_entity_poly.pdbx_strand_id
1 'polypeptide(L)'
;MSQIALNYAILCIAFIGNGLGCFFIIKKQVFRYGIVLIISLIITSCLCLLFYWMDFYRFVLPLPLVLPVVAISYSFLALFIIRFRPKRRTFPFFFITLTLVFSIEVFLKDFAGFIRFKNGWDYWDSYSLYWVFTRFFNYVGVYLVPFKYRNPIKSDTKVYWGLFLLTVIYA
;
A
#
# COMPACT_ATOMS: atom_id res chain seq x y z
N MET A 1 -9.07 22.59 -14.59
CA MET A 1 -9.21 21.17 -14.97
C MET A 1 -10.53 20.67 -14.41
N SER A 2 -11.34 19.90 -15.15
CA SER A 2 -12.60 19.38 -14.59
C SER A 2 -12.32 18.37 -13.48
N GLN A 3 -13.21 18.24 -12.49
CA GLN A 3 -13.07 17.28 -11.38
C GLN A 3 -12.90 15.84 -11.89
N ILE A 4 -13.59 15.51 -12.98
CA ILE A 4 -13.50 14.22 -13.65
C ILE A 4 -12.09 14.00 -14.22
N ALA A 5 -11.53 14.98 -14.93
CA ALA A 5 -10.16 14.89 -15.46
C ALA A 5 -9.12 14.72 -14.34
N LEU A 6 -9.32 15.38 -13.19
CA LEU A 6 -8.46 15.19 -12.01
C LEU A 6 -8.51 13.76 -11.49
N ASN A 7 -9.69 13.16 -11.38
CA ASN A 7 -9.83 11.77 -10.92
C ASN A 7 -9.15 10.77 -11.86
N TYR A 8 -9.27 10.95 -13.17
CA TYR A 8 -8.54 10.13 -14.13
C TYR A 8 -7.03 10.33 -14.04
N ALA A 9 -6.57 11.57 -13.85
CA ALA A 9 -5.14 11.85 -13.68
C ALA A 9 -4.58 11.15 -12.43
N ILE A 10 -5.28 11.23 -11.30
CA ILE A 10 -4.93 10.51 -10.06
C ILE A 10 -4.80 9.01 -10.33
N LEU A 11 -5.80 8.41 -11.00
CA LEU A 11 -5.83 6.99 -11.31
C LEU A 11 -4.66 6.56 -12.21
N CYS A 12 -4.38 7.33 -13.26
CA CYS A 12 -3.25 7.09 -14.18
C CYS A 12 -1.90 7.21 -13.47
N ILE A 13 -1.70 8.28 -12.69
CA ILE A 13 -0.45 8.51 -11.94
C ILE A 13 -0.24 7.37 -10.94
N ALA A 14 -1.28 6.98 -10.19
CA ALA A 14 -1.20 5.88 -9.25
C ALA A 14 -0.89 4.55 -9.95
N PHE A 15 -1.55 4.24 -11.06
CA PHE A 15 -1.31 3.01 -11.81
C PHE A 15 0.11 2.93 -12.36
N ILE A 16 0.57 3.99 -13.03
CA ILE A 16 1.91 4.06 -13.61
C ILE A 16 2.98 4.04 -12.52
N GLY A 17 2.85 4.88 -11.50
CA GLY A 17 3.84 4.99 -10.42
C GLY A 17 4.01 3.68 -9.64
N ASN A 18 2.89 3.08 -9.21
CA ASN A 18 2.93 1.80 -8.49
C ASN A 18 3.32 0.63 -9.40
N GLY A 19 2.87 0.62 -10.65
CA GLY A 19 3.26 -0.38 -11.65
C GLY A 19 4.76 -0.38 -11.93
N LEU A 20 5.36 0.80 -12.12
CA LEU A 20 6.80 0.97 -12.22
C LEU A 20 7.49 0.49 -10.94
N GLY A 21 6.99 0.88 -9.77
CA GLY A 21 7.50 0.42 -8.47
C GLY A 21 7.54 -1.10 -8.34
N CYS A 22 6.44 -1.78 -8.69
CA CYS A 22 6.35 -3.24 -8.76
C CYS A 22 7.41 -3.80 -9.72
N PHE A 23 7.48 -3.28 -10.94
CA PHE A 23 8.46 -3.71 -11.95
C PHE A 23 9.90 -3.58 -11.46
N PHE A 24 10.25 -2.46 -10.81
CA PHE A 24 11.59 -2.22 -10.25
C PHE A 24 11.99 -3.23 -9.17
N ILE A 25 11.03 -3.71 -8.37
CA ILE A 25 11.29 -4.73 -7.34
C ILE A 25 11.34 -6.12 -7.99
N ILE A 26 10.38 -6.46 -8.84
CA ILE A 26 10.26 -7.79 -9.45
C ILE A 26 11.47 -8.13 -10.30
N LYS A 27 11.99 -7.17 -11.08
CA LYS A 27 13.19 -7.41 -11.92
C LYS A 27 14.43 -7.83 -11.12
N LYS A 28 14.47 -7.61 -9.80
CA LYS A 28 15.58 -8.06 -8.94
C LYS A 28 15.54 -9.56 -8.67
N GLN A 29 14.34 -10.14 -8.59
CA GLN A 29 14.18 -11.59 -8.62
C GLN A 29 12.77 -11.98 -9.07
N VAL A 30 12.62 -12.26 -10.37
CA VAL A 30 11.32 -12.36 -11.05
C VAL A 30 10.45 -13.44 -10.45
N PHE A 31 10.99 -14.65 -10.24
CA PHE A 31 10.19 -15.77 -9.75
C PHE A 31 9.59 -15.50 -8.35
N ARG A 32 10.43 -15.10 -7.39
CA ARG A 32 9.99 -14.97 -5.98
C ARG A 32 9.08 -13.77 -5.77
N TYR A 33 9.46 -12.61 -6.32
CA TYR A 33 8.62 -11.41 -6.23
C TYR A 33 7.39 -11.50 -7.14
N GLY A 34 7.46 -12.25 -8.25
CA GLY A 34 6.32 -12.52 -9.12
C GLY A 34 5.24 -13.34 -8.43
N ILE A 35 5.60 -14.40 -7.70
CA ILE A 35 4.65 -15.17 -6.89
C ILE A 35 3.97 -14.25 -5.85
N VAL A 36 4.76 -13.43 -5.14
CA VAL A 36 4.22 -12.46 -4.17
C VAL A 36 3.26 -11.47 -4.83
N LEU A 37 3.61 -10.95 -6.02
CA LEU A 37 2.75 -10.06 -6.78
C LEU A 37 1.41 -10.74 -7.10
N ILE A 38 1.43 -11.97 -7.62
CA ILE A 38 0.20 -12.70 -7.99
C ILE A 38 -0.69 -12.91 -6.77
N ILE A 39 -0.11 -13.40 -5.65
CA ILE A 39 -0.86 -13.58 -4.39
C ILE A 39 -1.46 -12.26 -3.94
N SER A 40 -0.70 -11.17 -4.00
CA SER A 40 -1.16 -9.84 -3.61
C SER A 40 -2.27 -9.33 -4.52
N LEU A 41 -2.14 -9.43 -5.84
CA LEU A 41 -3.17 -9.01 -6.78
C LEU A 41 -4.49 -9.73 -6.51
N ILE A 42 -4.45 -11.04 -6.24
CA ILE A 42 -5.65 -11.82 -5.91
C ILE A 42 -6.27 -11.32 -4.60
N ILE A 43 -5.50 -11.29 -3.50
CA ILE A 43 -6.01 -10.91 -2.17
C ILE A 43 -6.56 -9.49 -2.18
N THR A 44 -5.84 -8.55 -2.78
CA THR A 44 -6.22 -7.13 -2.82
C THR A 44 -7.46 -6.90 -3.67
N SER A 45 -7.60 -7.62 -4.80
CA SER A 45 -8.81 -7.57 -5.62
C SER A 45 -10.00 -8.13 -4.86
N CYS A 46 -9.84 -9.28 -4.19
CA CYS A 46 -10.89 -9.87 -3.36
C CYS A 46 -11.33 -8.94 -2.22
N LEU A 47 -10.38 -8.34 -1.49
CA LEU A 47 -10.71 -7.39 -0.41
C LEU A 47 -11.41 -6.14 -0.94
N CYS A 48 -10.95 -5.57 -2.06
CA CYS A 48 -11.59 -4.41 -2.68
C CYS A 48 -13.03 -4.72 -3.11
N LEU A 49 -13.25 -5.87 -3.76
CA LEU A 49 -14.59 -6.33 -4.15
C LEU A 49 -15.49 -6.57 -2.93
N LEU A 50 -14.95 -7.19 -1.88
CA LEU A 50 -15.68 -7.43 -0.63
C LEU A 50 -16.11 -6.13 0.04
N PHE A 51 -15.21 -5.14 0.14
CA PHE A 51 -15.53 -3.83 0.72
C PHE A 51 -16.51 -3.02 -0.13
N TYR A 52 -16.39 -3.10 -1.45
CA TYR A 52 -17.34 -2.47 -2.35
C TYR A 52 -18.73 -3.11 -2.24
N TRP A 53 -18.79 -4.43 -2.05
CA TRP A 53 -20.04 -5.18 -1.89
C TRP A 53 -20.72 -4.87 -0.55
N MET A 54 -19.94 -4.78 0.54
CA MET A 54 -20.42 -4.42 1.89
C MET A 54 -20.76 -2.92 2.06
N ASP A 55 -20.62 -2.12 0.99
CA ASP A 55 -20.81 -0.67 0.99
C ASP A 55 -19.91 0.07 2.00
N PHE A 56 -18.71 -0.46 2.30
CA PHE A 56 -17.71 0.26 3.11
C PHE A 56 -17.02 1.35 2.29
N TYR A 57 -16.77 1.07 1.01
CA TYR A 57 -16.09 1.98 0.08
C TYR A 57 -16.92 2.22 -1.19
N ARG A 58 -17.03 3.49 -1.57
CA ARG A 58 -17.46 3.92 -2.90
C ARG A 58 -16.41 4.81 -3.54
N PHE A 59 -16.22 4.65 -4.84
CA PHE A 59 -15.30 5.45 -5.63
C PHE A 59 -16.08 6.38 -6.54
N VAL A 60 -15.49 7.54 -6.87
CA VAL A 60 -16.08 8.48 -7.83
C VAL A 60 -16.08 7.90 -9.25
N LEU A 61 -15.09 7.08 -9.59
CA LEU A 61 -14.99 6.40 -10.88
C LEU A 61 -15.55 4.97 -10.80
N PRO A 62 -16.02 4.40 -11.93
CA PRO A 62 -16.49 3.02 -11.99
C PRO A 62 -15.47 2.01 -11.46
N LEU A 63 -15.95 1.03 -10.69
CA LEU A 63 -15.12 0.00 -10.06
C LEU A 63 -14.17 -0.73 -11.03
N PRO A 64 -14.57 -1.11 -12.27
CA PRO A 64 -13.66 -1.78 -13.19
C PRO A 64 -12.40 -0.97 -13.56
N LEU A 65 -12.47 0.37 -13.47
CA LEU A 65 -11.32 1.24 -13.69
C LEU A 65 -10.45 1.37 -12.44
N VAL A 66 -11.07 1.42 -11.27
CA VAL A 66 -10.39 1.63 -9.99
C VAL A 66 -9.73 0.35 -9.47
N LEU A 67 -10.37 -0.80 -9.67
CA LEU A 67 -9.92 -2.09 -9.13
C LEU A 67 -8.48 -2.46 -9.54
N PRO A 68 -8.06 -2.37 -10.82
CA PRO A 68 -6.68 -2.65 -11.19
C PRO A 68 -5.67 -1.72 -10.50
N VAL A 69 -6.05 -0.46 -10.28
CA VAL A 69 -5.19 0.53 -9.63
C VAL A 69 -5.05 0.23 -8.14
N VAL A 70 -6.15 -0.08 -7.45
CA VAL A 70 -6.10 -0.52 -6.05
C VAL A 70 -5.25 -1.78 -5.93
N ALA A 71 -5.47 -2.78 -6.78
CA ALA A 71 -4.72 -4.03 -6.74
C ALA A 71 -3.21 -3.81 -6.93
N ILE A 72 -2.80 -2.97 -7.90
CA ILE A 72 -1.38 -2.69 -8.12
C ILE A 72 -0.77 -1.85 -7.01
N SER A 73 -1.49 -0.88 -6.44
CA SER A 73 -1.01 -0.04 -5.34
C SER A 73 -0.74 -0.85 -4.08
N TYR A 74 -1.67 -1.71 -3.67
CA TYR A 74 -1.47 -2.58 -2.50
C TYR A 74 -0.42 -3.65 -2.77
N SER A 75 -0.30 -4.13 -4.02
CA SER A 75 0.77 -5.05 -4.40
C SER A 75 2.15 -4.39 -4.37
N PHE A 76 2.25 -3.12 -4.77
CA PHE A 76 3.47 -2.36 -4.58
C PHE A 76 3.83 -2.24 -3.10
N LEU A 77 2.86 -1.91 -2.24
CA LEU A 77 3.06 -1.86 -0.80
C LEU A 77 3.56 -3.20 -0.23
N ALA A 78 2.94 -4.31 -0.61
CA ALA A 78 3.36 -5.65 -0.20
C ALA A 78 4.82 -5.95 -0.61
N LEU A 79 5.16 -5.70 -1.87
CA LEU A 79 6.51 -5.89 -2.40
C LEU A 79 7.52 -4.97 -1.70
N PHE A 80 7.16 -3.71 -1.47
CA PHE A 80 7.98 -2.72 -0.79
C PHE A 80 8.35 -3.17 0.62
N ILE A 81 7.35 -3.61 1.39
CA ILE A 81 7.55 -4.10 2.76
C ILE A 81 8.50 -5.30 2.77
N ILE A 82 8.28 -6.27 1.88
CA ILE A 82 9.09 -7.48 1.85
C ILE A 82 10.54 -7.16 1.46
N ARG A 83 10.72 -6.28 0.46
CA ARG A 83 12.03 -5.91 -0.06
C ARG A 83 12.85 -5.09 0.93
N PHE A 84 12.24 -4.12 1.59
CA PHE A 84 12.95 -3.06 2.33
C PHE A 84 12.83 -3.16 3.85
N ARG A 85 12.03 -4.08 4.39
CA ARG A 85 11.92 -4.29 5.84
C ARG A 85 13.32 -4.44 6.48
N PRO A 86 13.62 -3.68 7.56
CA PRO A 86 14.88 -3.79 8.27
C PRO A 86 15.00 -5.13 9.03
N LYS A 87 16.23 -5.56 9.31
CA LYS A 87 16.47 -6.81 10.09
C LYS A 87 15.97 -6.70 11.52
N ARG A 88 16.18 -5.55 12.14
CA ARG A 88 15.86 -5.24 13.53
C ARG A 88 14.98 -3.98 13.55
N ARG A 89 14.35 -3.71 14.70
CA ARG A 89 13.55 -2.50 14.93
C ARG A 89 12.54 -2.27 13.80
N THR A 90 11.69 -3.25 13.54
CA THR A 90 10.77 -3.21 12.39
C THR A 90 9.56 -2.32 12.64
N PHE A 91 9.21 -2.07 13.90
CA PHE A 91 8.04 -1.27 14.25
C PHE A 91 8.08 0.15 13.64
N PRO A 92 9.16 0.95 13.81
CA PRO A 92 9.26 2.26 13.15
C PRO A 92 9.08 2.19 11.63
N PHE A 93 9.61 1.15 10.97
CA PHE A 93 9.46 0.98 9.52
C PHE A 93 8.00 0.78 9.12
N PHE A 94 7.27 -0.08 9.83
CA PHE A 94 5.84 -0.26 9.56
C PHE A 94 5.08 1.02 9.88
N PHE A 95 5.34 1.66 11.02
CA PHE A 95 4.66 2.89 11.41
C PHE A 95 4.85 4.01 10.36
N ILE A 96 6.09 4.33 9.99
CA ILE A 96 6.38 5.34 8.94
C ILE A 96 5.64 5.01 7.64
N THR A 97 5.75 3.76 7.19
CA THR A 97 5.18 3.33 5.91
C THR A 97 3.65 3.42 5.93
N LEU A 98 3.03 2.94 7.01
CA LEU A 98 1.58 2.91 7.16
C LEU A 98 0.99 4.29 7.35
N THR A 99 1.62 5.14 8.16
CA THR A 99 1.21 6.53 8.30
C THR A 99 1.27 7.25 6.96
N LEU A 100 2.33 7.05 6.16
CA LEU A 100 2.43 7.66 4.83
C LEU A 100 1.34 7.17 3.87
N VAL A 101 1.09 5.86 3.81
CA VAL A 101 0.03 5.29 2.96
C VAL A 101 -1.34 5.78 3.40
N PHE A 102 -1.58 5.83 4.70
CA PHE A 102 -2.84 6.30 5.27
C PHE A 102 -3.07 7.79 5.02
N SER A 103 -2.03 8.63 5.11
CA SER A 103 -2.11 10.04 4.70
C SER A 103 -2.55 10.20 3.25
N ILE A 104 -2.13 9.30 2.35
CA ILE A 104 -2.61 9.30 0.96
C ILE A 104 -4.10 8.94 0.90
N GLU A 105 -4.59 7.97 1.68
CA GLU A 105 -6.02 7.66 1.73
C GLU A 105 -6.85 8.84 2.25
N VAL A 106 -6.41 9.47 3.36
CA VAL A 106 -7.05 10.69 3.90
C VAL A 106 -7.06 11.79 2.85
N PHE A 107 -5.95 12.01 2.14
CA PHE A 107 -5.91 12.98 1.04
C PHE A 107 -6.91 12.63 -0.07
N LEU A 108 -6.98 11.36 -0.49
CA LEU A 108 -7.90 10.91 -1.53
C LEU A 108 -9.37 11.03 -1.12
N LYS A 109 -9.69 10.86 0.17
CA LYS A 109 -11.04 10.98 0.71
C LYS A 109 -11.43 12.44 0.94
N ASP A 110 -10.70 13.17 1.77
CA ASP A 110 -11.13 14.48 2.27
C ASP A 110 -10.84 15.62 1.28
N PHE A 111 -9.74 15.53 0.55
CA PHE A 111 -9.33 16.60 -0.37
C PHE A 111 -9.74 16.31 -1.82
N ALA A 112 -9.43 15.11 -2.33
CA ALA A 112 -9.78 14.76 -3.70
C ALA A 112 -11.25 14.32 -3.85
N GLY A 113 -11.90 13.90 -2.76
CA GLY A 113 -13.27 13.36 -2.79
C GLY A 113 -13.38 12.05 -3.58
N PHE A 114 -12.27 11.39 -3.88
CA PHE A 114 -12.16 10.22 -4.75
C PHE A 114 -12.74 8.97 -4.08
N ILE A 115 -12.53 8.85 -2.77
CA ILE A 115 -13.02 7.76 -1.91
C ILE A 115 -14.13 8.30 -1.02
N ARG A 116 -15.20 7.53 -0.84
CA ARG A 116 -16.26 7.81 0.11
C ARG A 116 -16.46 6.61 1.02
N PHE A 117 -16.31 6.82 2.32
CA PHE A 117 -16.64 5.81 3.32
C PHE A 117 -18.14 5.79 3.59
N LYS A 118 -18.65 4.61 3.91
CA LYS A 118 -20.06 4.34 4.17
C LYS A 118 -20.21 3.18 5.15
N ASN A 119 -21.44 2.95 5.60
CA ASN A 119 -21.84 1.82 6.44
C ASN A 119 -20.97 1.65 7.71
N GLY A 120 -20.69 2.75 8.40
CA GLY A 120 -19.92 2.77 9.64
C GLY A 120 -18.41 2.63 9.47
N TRP A 121 -17.91 2.35 8.26
CA TRP A 121 -16.48 2.28 7.99
C TRP A 121 -15.84 3.65 8.20
N ASP A 122 -14.76 3.69 8.97
CA ASP A 122 -14.05 4.93 9.29
C ASP A 122 -12.54 4.84 9.08
N TYR A 123 -11.85 5.89 9.50
CA TYR A 123 -10.40 6.00 9.43
C TYR A 123 -9.65 4.94 10.24
N TRP A 124 -10.20 4.59 11.40
CA TRP A 124 -9.60 3.61 12.28
C TRP A 124 -9.67 2.21 11.68
N ASP A 125 -10.79 1.88 11.04
CA ASP A 125 -10.97 0.60 10.34
C ASP A 125 -9.94 0.44 9.21
N SER A 126 -9.80 1.47 8.35
CA SER A 126 -8.79 1.51 7.29
C SER A 126 -7.37 1.35 7.84
N TYR A 127 -7.00 2.14 8.85
CA TYR A 127 -5.67 2.12 9.43
C TYR A 127 -5.34 0.77 10.06
N SER A 128 -6.29 0.18 10.78
CA SER A 128 -6.16 -1.15 11.38
C SER A 128 -6.00 -2.24 10.32
N LEU A 129 -6.75 -2.16 9.23
CA LEU A 129 -6.62 -3.11 8.13
C LEU A 129 -5.26 -3.03 7.45
N TYR A 130 -4.71 -1.83 7.27
CA TYR A 130 -3.36 -1.67 6.75
C TYR A 130 -2.33 -2.38 7.64
N TRP A 131 -2.46 -2.30 8.97
CA TRP A 131 -1.61 -3.07 9.88
C TRP A 131 -1.74 -4.59 9.63
N VAL A 132 -2.96 -5.11 9.53
CA VAL A 132 -3.20 -6.53 9.25
C VAL A 132 -2.57 -6.94 7.92
N PHE A 133 -2.85 -6.19 6.85
CA PHE A 133 -2.35 -6.44 5.50
C PHE A 133 -0.82 -6.49 5.47
N THR A 134 -0.16 -5.49 6.05
CA THR A 134 1.31 -5.39 6.03
C THR A 134 1.99 -6.45 6.87
N ARG A 135 1.39 -6.86 7.99
CA ARG A 135 1.89 -7.98 8.82
C ARG A 135 1.73 -9.32 8.11
N PHE A 136 0.59 -9.54 7.45
CA PHE A 136 0.37 -10.71 6.62
C PHE A 136 1.42 -10.82 5.51
N PHE A 137 1.64 -9.75 4.72
CA PHE A 137 2.65 -9.79 3.65
C PHE A 137 4.08 -9.87 4.17
N ASN A 138 4.36 -9.32 5.35
CA ASN A 138 5.63 -9.56 6.00
C ASN A 138 5.85 -11.05 6.31
N TYR A 139 4.83 -11.73 6.84
CA TYR A 139 4.88 -13.18 7.08
C TYR A 139 5.10 -13.93 5.77
N VAL A 140 4.26 -13.71 4.76
CA VAL A 140 4.40 -14.31 3.41
C VAL A 140 5.81 -14.09 2.84
N GLY A 141 6.32 -12.87 2.97
CA GLY A 141 7.65 -12.51 2.51
C GLY A 141 8.75 -13.36 3.13
N VAL A 142 8.73 -13.57 4.47
CA VAL A 142 9.69 -14.41 5.22
C VAL A 142 9.87 -15.77 4.58
N TYR A 143 8.79 -16.41 4.12
CA TYR A 143 8.85 -17.73 3.50
C TYR A 143 9.22 -17.68 2.02
N LEU A 144 8.63 -16.77 1.24
CA LEU A 144 8.79 -16.79 -0.23
C LEU A 144 10.07 -16.11 -0.72
N VAL A 145 10.53 -15.07 -0.02
CA VAL A 145 11.65 -14.23 -0.44
C VAL A 145 12.78 -14.30 0.59
N PRO A 146 13.81 -15.16 0.40
CA PRO A 146 14.97 -15.25 1.27
C PRO A 146 15.69 -13.93 1.41
N PHE A 147 16.35 -13.76 2.55
CA PHE A 147 17.00 -12.50 2.90
C PHE A 147 18.01 -12.01 1.86
N LYS A 148 18.73 -12.92 1.20
CA LYS A 148 19.71 -12.57 0.14
C LYS A 148 19.11 -11.83 -1.06
N TYR A 149 17.80 -11.95 -1.30
CA TYR A 149 17.09 -11.23 -2.36
C TYR A 149 16.40 -9.96 -1.85
N ARG A 150 16.59 -9.60 -0.58
CA ARG A 150 16.05 -8.37 0.04
C ARG A 150 17.13 -7.29 0.13
N ASN A 151 16.70 -6.05 0.33
CA ASN A 151 17.58 -4.91 0.55
C ASN A 151 17.05 -4.16 1.77
N PRO A 152 17.26 -4.73 2.97
CA PRO A 152 16.76 -4.14 4.21
C PRO A 152 17.30 -2.72 4.38
N ILE A 153 16.44 -1.82 4.84
CA ILE A 153 16.88 -0.50 5.29
C ILE A 153 17.75 -0.69 6.56
N LYS A 154 18.80 0.13 6.69
CA LYS A 154 19.66 0.15 7.89
C LYS A 154 18.95 0.92 9.03
N SER A 155 18.44 0.19 10.00
CA SER A 155 17.69 0.74 11.16
C SER A 155 18.55 1.53 12.14
N ASP A 156 19.88 1.42 12.06
CA ASP A 156 20.80 2.03 13.03
C ASP A 156 21.29 3.42 12.59
N THR A 157 20.62 4.02 11.59
CA THR A 157 20.98 5.33 11.05
C THR A 157 20.17 6.45 11.69
N LYS A 158 20.78 7.63 11.87
CA LYS A 158 20.09 8.82 12.39
C LYS A 158 18.89 9.22 11.53
N VAL A 159 19.01 9.08 10.20
CA VAL A 159 17.93 9.39 9.25
C VAL A 159 16.70 8.52 9.49
N TYR A 160 16.88 7.22 9.74
CA TYR A 160 15.78 6.30 10.01
C TYR A 160 14.96 6.72 11.24
N TRP A 161 15.66 7.06 12.33
CA TRP A 161 15.01 7.52 13.56
C TRP A 161 14.44 8.93 13.45
N GLY A 162 15.12 9.83 12.73
CA GLY A 162 14.59 11.16 12.43
C GLY A 162 13.26 11.10 11.67
N LEU A 163 13.17 10.23 10.66
CA LEU A 163 11.91 10.00 9.93
C LEU A 163 10.81 9.42 10.81
N PHE A 164 11.16 8.49 11.71
CA PHE A 164 10.19 7.95 12.67
C PHE A 164 9.67 9.02 13.62
N LEU A 165 10.55 9.82 14.22
CA LEU A 165 10.14 10.89 15.13
C LEU A 165 9.26 11.93 14.42
N LEU A 166 9.63 12.30 13.19
CA LEU A 166 8.81 13.22 12.38
C LEU A 166 7.42 12.64 12.10
N THR A 167 7.32 11.36 11.76
CA THR A 167 6.01 10.71 11.54
C THR A 167 5.20 10.57 12.83
N VAL A 168 5.83 10.37 13.98
CA VAL A 168 5.15 10.35 15.29
C VAL A 168 4.61 11.73 15.68
N ILE A 169 5.34 12.81 15.38
CA ILE A 169 4.87 14.18 15.65
C ILE A 169 3.73 14.58 14.72
N TYR A 170 3.77 14.08 13.48
CA TYR A 170 2.75 14.36 12.46
C TYR A 170 1.44 13.57 12.68
N ALA A 171 1.53 12.31 13.11
CA ALA A 171 0.39 11.39 13.27
C ALA A 171 -0.45 11.73 14.51
#